data_AF-A0A453N6I7-F1
#
_entry.id   AF-A0A453N6I7-F1
#
_cell.length_a   1.000
_cell.length_b   1.000
_cell.length_c   1.000
_cell.angle_alpha   90.00
_cell.angle_beta   90.00
_cell.angle_gamma   90.00
#
_symmetry.space_group_name_H-M   'P 1'
#
loop_
_entity.id
_entity.type
_entity.pdbx_description
1 polymer ?
#
loop_
_entity_poly.entity_id
_entity_poly.type
_entity_poly.pdbx_seq_one_letter_code
_entity_poly.pdbx_strand_id
1 'polypeptide(L)'
;ELGDIIQMGTLVWKLKLLKSGANYANSQLHMVQAEVLLLASGIANLPPSGEADRLFKTLKNSKLRYFRNRGDRLLMGDGFNLLTIIKGVSMYRRGRQRDFVNDFLPPTLSEFKKTFGEDFKLFNQLLSPVMLSTLKNGNIVRGLAGVPDKGPVLFVGYHQLLAMEVPALVEGFLREKKTILRAAAHQVFFVGNYEILRQELSLFDWFSAFGAVPVSPINTYKMFERNEFVLLYPGGVREALHRKGEAYKLFWPDQPEFVRMAARFGVTVVPFGCVGEDDFVEIVLDYNDQKNIPYLKDAIKSFNEDFKGLIRDTVKGDDGNQVLHLPAVLPKVPGRLYFLFGKPIEMKGMD
;
A
#
# COMPACT_ATOMS: atom_id res chain seq x y z
N GLU A 1 36.34 5.49 -33.19
CA GLU A 1 36.37 4.89 -31.84
C GLU A 1 35.99 3.41 -31.82
N LEU A 2 34.73 2.96 -31.97
CA LEU A 2 34.44 1.52 -31.90
C LEU A 2 35.02 0.69 -33.08
N GLY A 3 35.10 1.29 -34.26
CA GLY A 3 35.66 0.67 -35.48
C GLY A 3 37.18 0.50 -35.46
N ASP A 4 37.88 1.21 -34.57
CA ASP A 4 39.34 1.12 -34.39
C ASP A 4 39.72 0.02 -33.37
N ILE A 5 38.76 -0.41 -32.55
CA ILE A 5 38.93 -1.38 -31.46
C ILE A 5 38.44 -2.78 -31.86
N ILE A 6 37.43 -2.87 -32.73
CA ILE A 6 36.83 -4.13 -33.18
C ILE A 6 36.84 -4.19 -34.70
N GLN A 7 37.51 -5.19 -35.27
CA GLN A 7 37.49 -5.45 -36.70
C GLN A 7 36.04 -5.59 -37.20
N MET A 8 35.74 -4.99 -38.36
CA MET A 8 34.38 -4.94 -38.90
C MET A 8 33.76 -6.34 -39.08
N GLY A 9 34.54 -7.33 -39.52
CA GLY A 9 34.09 -8.73 -39.62
C GLY A 9 33.65 -9.32 -38.27
N THR A 10 34.39 -9.02 -37.21
CA THR A 10 34.05 -9.44 -35.83
C THR A 10 32.78 -8.77 -35.34
N LEU A 11 32.59 -7.48 -35.62
CA LEU A 11 31.37 -6.76 -35.26
C LEU A 11 30.14 -7.36 -35.93
N VAL A 12 30.21 -7.59 -37.25
CA VAL A 12 29.13 -8.21 -38.02
C VAL A 12 28.80 -9.61 -37.50
N TRP A 13 29.82 -10.42 -37.22
CA TRP A 13 29.61 -11.75 -36.63
C TRP A 13 28.95 -11.68 -35.25
N LYS A 14 29.39 -10.78 -34.37
CA LYS A 14 28.77 -10.58 -33.04
C LYS A 14 27.31 -10.14 -33.16
N LEU A 15 26.98 -9.24 -34.09
CA LEU A 15 25.59 -8.81 -34.33
C LEU A 15 24.72 -9.96 -34.85
N LYS A 16 25.24 -10.80 -35.74
CA LYS A 16 24.54 -12.01 -36.21
C LYS A 16 24.29 -12.99 -35.06
N LEU A 17 25.29 -13.20 -34.20
CA LEU A 17 25.17 -14.06 -33.02
C LEU A 17 24.11 -13.52 -32.05
N LEU A 18 24.13 -12.22 -31.75
CA LEU A 18 23.12 -11.57 -30.91
C LEU A 18 21.72 -11.70 -31.50
N LYS A 19 21.56 -11.48 -32.81
CA LYS A 19 20.27 -11.66 -33.49
C LYS A 19 19.75 -13.09 -33.39
N SER A 20 20.62 -14.08 -33.60
CA SER A 20 20.25 -15.50 -33.46
C SER A 20 19.86 -15.84 -32.02
N GLY A 21 20.62 -15.38 -31.03
CA GLY A 21 20.32 -15.58 -29.61
C GLY A 21 19.02 -14.91 -29.20
N ALA A 22 18.78 -13.67 -29.63
CA ALA A 22 17.53 -12.95 -29.37
C ALA A 22 16.31 -13.66 -29.99
N ASN A 23 16.43 -14.17 -31.22
CA ASN A 23 15.35 -14.92 -31.86
C ASN A 23 15.01 -16.20 -31.08
N TYR A 24 16.02 -16.95 -30.64
CA TYR A 24 15.81 -18.13 -29.81
C TYR A 24 15.18 -17.76 -28.46
N ALA A 25 15.72 -16.77 -27.75
CA ALA A 25 15.15 -16.33 -26.47
C ALA A 25 13.68 -15.90 -26.63
N ASN A 26 13.38 -15.09 -27.66
CA ASN A 26 12.02 -14.64 -27.97
C ASN A 26 11.08 -15.80 -28.26
N SER A 27 11.53 -16.86 -28.94
CA SER A 27 10.70 -18.04 -29.17
C SER A 27 10.39 -18.81 -27.90
N GLN A 28 11.21 -18.70 -26.85
CA GLN A 28 11.04 -19.42 -25.58
C GLN A 28 10.34 -18.60 -24.48
N LEU A 29 10.11 -17.30 -24.65
CA LEU A 29 9.53 -16.43 -23.61
C LEU A 29 8.21 -16.97 -23.03
N HIS A 30 7.38 -17.57 -23.87
CA HIS A 30 6.08 -18.14 -23.46
C HIS A 30 6.21 -19.35 -22.51
N MET A 31 7.39 -19.99 -22.44
CA MET A 31 7.67 -21.10 -21.54
C MET A 31 8.06 -20.64 -20.13
N VAL A 32 8.33 -19.36 -19.92
CA VAL A 32 8.71 -18.83 -18.60
C VAL A 32 7.51 -18.84 -17.67
N GLN A 33 7.53 -19.76 -16.69
CA GLN A 33 6.48 -19.87 -15.66
C GLN A 33 6.83 -19.15 -14.35
N ALA A 34 8.12 -18.84 -14.13
CA ALA A 34 8.58 -18.13 -12.95
C ALA A 34 8.00 -16.71 -12.89
N GLU A 35 7.88 -16.16 -11.68
CA GLU A 35 7.56 -14.75 -11.52
C GLU A 35 8.74 -13.87 -11.96
N VAL A 36 8.45 -12.85 -12.77
CA VAL A 36 9.46 -11.98 -13.37
C VAL A 36 9.21 -10.52 -12.98
N LEU A 37 10.22 -9.87 -12.40
CA LEU A 37 10.22 -8.42 -12.21
C LEU A 37 10.99 -7.76 -13.35
N LEU A 38 10.27 -7.04 -14.21
CA LEU A 38 10.83 -6.25 -15.29
C LEU A 38 11.13 -4.84 -14.78
N LEU A 39 12.39 -4.42 -14.90
CA LEU A 39 12.85 -3.07 -14.58
C LEU A 39 13.27 -2.38 -15.88
N ALA A 40 12.55 -1.34 -16.27
CA ALA A 40 12.80 -0.61 -17.50
C ALA A 40 13.23 0.82 -17.17
N SER A 41 14.40 1.25 -17.64
CA SER A 41 14.95 2.60 -17.43
C SER A 41 15.16 3.32 -18.77
N GLY A 42 15.10 4.65 -18.76
CA GLY A 42 15.33 5.46 -19.95
C GLY A 42 15.47 6.96 -19.66
N ILE A 43 16.26 7.65 -20.50
CA ILE A 43 16.49 9.10 -20.46
C ILE A 43 15.51 9.78 -21.45
N ALA A 44 14.80 10.82 -21.00
CA ALA A 44 13.79 11.61 -21.74
C ALA A 44 12.45 10.91 -22.02
N ASN A 45 11.39 11.72 -22.23
CA ASN A 45 9.99 11.37 -22.52
C ASN A 45 9.76 10.55 -23.81
N LEU A 46 10.76 9.86 -24.32
CA LEU A 46 10.55 8.76 -25.24
C LEU A 46 9.84 7.64 -24.46
N PRO A 47 8.78 7.00 -25.02
CA PRO A 47 8.12 5.91 -24.34
C PRO A 47 9.19 4.89 -23.90
N PRO A 48 9.38 4.62 -22.59
CA PRO A 48 10.40 3.65 -22.13
C PRO A 48 9.98 2.20 -22.46
N SER A 49 9.10 2.00 -23.44
CA SER A 49 7.96 1.13 -23.22
C SER A 49 7.73 0.08 -24.28
N GLY A 50 8.25 0.21 -25.51
CA GLY A 50 7.97 -0.77 -26.58
C GLY A 50 8.38 -2.20 -26.21
N GLU A 51 9.65 -2.39 -25.85
CA GLU A 51 10.17 -3.71 -25.49
C GLU A 51 9.70 -4.17 -24.11
N ALA A 52 9.69 -3.26 -23.13
CA ALA A 52 9.23 -3.57 -21.78
C ALA A 52 7.75 -3.99 -21.75
N ASP A 53 6.88 -3.28 -22.48
CA ASP A 53 5.47 -3.65 -22.65
C ASP A 53 5.32 -4.94 -23.45
N ARG A 54 6.13 -5.16 -24.49
CA ARG A 54 6.11 -6.42 -25.24
C ARG A 54 6.44 -7.59 -24.33
N LEU A 55 7.50 -7.49 -23.53
CA LEU A 55 7.88 -8.52 -22.56
C LEU A 55 6.80 -8.70 -21.50
N PHE A 56 6.27 -7.62 -20.95
CA PHE A 56 5.18 -7.67 -19.97
C PHE A 56 3.92 -8.36 -20.51
N LYS A 57 3.54 -8.08 -21.76
CA LYS A 57 2.41 -8.75 -22.45
C LYS A 57 2.69 -10.22 -22.78
N THR A 58 3.96 -10.59 -22.98
CA THR A 58 4.36 -11.95 -23.36
C THR A 58 4.56 -12.85 -22.14
N LEU A 59 5.13 -12.31 -21.06
CA LEU A 59 5.44 -13.04 -19.83
C LEU A 59 4.22 -13.08 -18.91
N LYS A 60 3.65 -14.28 -18.77
CA LYS A 60 2.40 -14.53 -18.02
C LYS A 60 2.44 -14.01 -16.58
N ASN A 61 3.55 -14.23 -15.87
CA ASN A 61 3.70 -13.92 -14.45
C ASN A 61 4.70 -12.78 -14.24
N SER A 62 4.48 -11.64 -14.91
CA SER A 62 5.40 -10.50 -14.82
C SER A 62 4.81 -9.30 -14.10
N LYS A 63 5.69 -8.52 -13.46
CA LYS A 63 5.43 -7.16 -12.95
C LYS A 63 6.42 -6.21 -13.61
N LEU A 64 5.98 -5.03 -14.00
CA LEU A 64 6.80 -4.04 -14.68
C LEU A 64 6.96 -2.77 -13.84
N ARG A 65 8.17 -2.20 -13.80
CA ARG A 65 8.50 -0.91 -13.19
C ARG A 65 9.31 -0.06 -14.16
N TYR A 66 8.82 1.15 -14.40
CA TYR A 66 9.44 2.16 -15.23
C TYR A 66 10.18 3.20 -14.37
N PHE A 67 11.43 3.42 -14.73
CA PHE A 67 12.33 4.39 -14.12
C PHE A 67 12.63 5.48 -15.14
N ARG A 68 11.82 6.53 -15.12
CA ARG A 68 11.97 7.67 -16.03
C ARG A 68 13.15 8.54 -15.59
N ASN A 69 13.88 9.09 -16.55
CA ASN A 69 15.04 9.95 -16.30
C ASN A 69 16.17 9.27 -15.50
N ARG A 70 16.26 7.94 -15.59
CA ARG A 70 17.42 7.17 -15.10
C ARG A 70 18.26 6.68 -16.27
N GLY A 71 19.57 6.63 -16.07
CA GLY A 71 20.52 6.12 -17.05
C GLY A 71 20.37 4.62 -17.29
N ASP A 72 21.07 4.14 -18.32
CA ASP A 72 21.14 2.73 -18.75
C ASP A 72 21.70 1.78 -17.66
N ARG A 73 22.42 2.32 -16.67
CA ARG A 73 22.98 1.60 -15.52
C ARG A 73 22.12 1.73 -14.26
N LEU A 74 20.82 1.40 -14.37
CA LEU A 74 19.85 1.53 -13.29
C LEU A 74 20.33 0.98 -11.93
N LEU A 75 20.90 -0.22 -11.92
CA LEU A 75 21.35 -0.91 -10.69
C LEU A 75 22.56 -0.25 -10.03
N MET A 76 23.32 0.56 -10.76
CA MET A 76 24.49 1.29 -10.25
C MET A 76 24.19 2.77 -10.01
N GLY A 77 22.97 3.22 -10.34
CA GLY A 77 22.57 4.61 -10.18
C GLY A 77 22.34 4.97 -8.71
N ASP A 78 22.77 6.17 -8.32
CA ASP A 78 22.53 6.67 -6.98
C ASP A 78 21.02 6.73 -6.67
N GLY A 79 20.69 6.40 -5.41
CA GLY A 79 19.32 6.38 -4.91
C GLY A 79 18.44 5.23 -5.41
N PHE A 80 18.97 4.30 -6.22
CA PHE A 80 18.26 3.08 -6.59
C PHE A 80 18.40 2.01 -5.50
N ASN A 81 17.27 1.47 -5.02
CA ASN A 81 17.26 0.39 -4.04
C ASN A 81 16.40 -0.79 -4.54
N LEU A 82 17.08 -1.81 -5.05
CA LEU A 82 16.42 -3.02 -5.57
C LEU A 82 15.58 -3.73 -4.52
N LEU A 83 16.04 -3.78 -3.27
CA LEU A 83 15.32 -4.44 -2.18
C LEU A 83 14.01 -3.72 -1.88
N THR A 84 14.01 -2.38 -1.85
CA THR A 84 12.79 -1.58 -1.66
C THR A 84 11.76 -1.87 -2.77
N ILE A 85 12.20 -1.97 -4.02
CA ILE A 85 11.33 -2.30 -5.14
C ILE A 85 10.76 -3.71 -4.97
N ILE A 86 11.60 -4.72 -4.70
CA ILE A 86 11.16 -6.11 -4.49
C ILE A 86 10.15 -6.22 -3.34
N LYS A 87 10.37 -5.49 -2.23
CA LYS A 87 9.44 -5.38 -1.10
C LYS A 87 8.10 -4.76 -1.53
N GLY A 88 8.16 -3.62 -2.21
CA GLY A 88 6.98 -2.89 -2.68
C GLY A 88 6.13 -3.69 -3.64
N VAL A 89 6.75 -4.27 -4.67
CA VAL A 89 6.07 -5.13 -5.65
C VAL A 89 5.69 -6.49 -5.07
N SER A 90 5.97 -6.73 -3.79
CA SER A 90 5.43 -7.87 -3.08
C SER A 90 5.96 -9.23 -3.61
N MET A 91 7.23 -9.26 -4.06
CA MET A 91 7.88 -10.45 -4.66
C MET A 91 8.94 -11.13 -3.79
N TYR A 92 9.31 -10.54 -2.65
CA TYR A 92 10.14 -11.24 -1.66
C TYR A 92 9.32 -12.33 -0.94
N ARG A 93 9.85 -13.56 -0.93
CA ARG A 93 9.29 -14.72 -0.21
C ARG A 93 10.38 -15.70 0.19
N ARG A 94 10.19 -16.42 1.29
CA ARG A 94 11.12 -17.47 1.76
C ARG A 94 10.70 -18.88 1.34
N GLY A 95 9.44 -19.06 0.96
CA GLY A 95 8.87 -20.34 0.53
C GLY A 95 8.37 -20.33 -0.91
N ARG A 96 7.68 -21.41 -1.30
CA ARG A 96 7.06 -21.55 -2.63
C ARG A 96 5.96 -20.51 -2.87
N GLN A 97 5.18 -20.21 -1.84
CA GLN A 97 4.18 -19.16 -1.84
C GLN A 97 4.60 -18.07 -0.87
N ARG A 98 4.18 -16.84 -1.15
CA ARG A 98 4.46 -15.70 -0.29
C ARG A 98 3.54 -15.70 0.92
N ASP A 99 4.11 -15.47 2.08
CA ASP A 99 3.39 -15.22 3.33
C ASP A 99 3.55 -13.75 3.72
N PHE A 100 2.48 -12.97 3.62
CA PHE A 100 2.52 -11.52 3.89
C PHE A 100 2.91 -11.16 5.33
N VAL A 101 2.77 -12.09 6.28
CA VAL A 101 3.16 -11.87 7.67
C VAL A 101 4.59 -12.34 7.89
N ASN A 102 4.89 -13.58 7.53
CA ASN A 102 6.18 -14.22 7.85
C ASN A 102 7.33 -13.81 6.92
N ASP A 103 7.04 -13.44 5.67
CA ASP A 103 8.05 -12.95 4.72
C ASP A 103 8.25 -11.43 4.81
N PHE A 104 7.58 -10.74 5.75
CA PHE A 104 7.74 -9.30 5.90
C PHE A 104 9.17 -8.92 6.31
N LEU A 105 9.70 -7.90 5.65
CA LEU A 105 10.97 -7.26 5.99
C LEU A 105 10.69 -5.83 6.43
N PRO A 106 11.11 -5.41 7.65
CA PRO A 106 10.88 -4.06 8.11
C PRO A 106 11.58 -3.02 7.21
N PRO A 107 11.07 -1.77 7.18
CA PRO A 107 11.75 -0.66 6.54
C PRO A 107 13.11 -0.40 7.19
N THR A 108 14.11 -0.18 6.35
CA THR A 108 15.43 0.28 6.75
C THR A 108 15.38 1.77 7.13
N LEU A 109 16.41 2.25 7.85
CA LEU A 109 16.52 3.68 8.16
C LEU A 109 16.61 4.57 6.90
N SER A 110 17.21 4.05 5.82
CA SER A 110 17.28 4.76 4.54
C SER A 110 15.88 4.91 3.91
N GLU A 111 15.11 3.82 3.88
CA GLU A 111 13.71 3.84 3.42
C GLU A 111 12.87 4.81 4.27
N PHE A 112 13.01 4.76 5.60
CA PHE A 112 12.33 5.69 6.50
C PHE A 112 12.67 7.16 6.20
N LYS A 113 13.96 7.49 6.07
CA LYS A 113 14.43 8.86 5.81
C LYS A 113 13.96 9.37 4.46
N LYS A 114 14.03 8.54 3.41
CA LYS A 114 13.52 8.90 2.08
C LYS A 114 12.01 9.15 2.14
N THR A 115 11.25 8.19 2.66
CA THR A 115 9.79 8.29 2.68
C THR A 115 9.28 9.47 3.50
N PHE A 116 9.74 9.64 4.75
CA PHE A 116 9.18 10.69 5.62
C PHE A 116 9.99 11.99 5.62
N GLY A 117 11.23 11.96 5.15
CA GLY A 117 12.09 13.13 5.02
C GLY A 117 12.06 13.78 3.63
N GLU A 118 11.58 13.08 2.61
CA GLU A 118 11.50 13.58 1.24
C GLU A 118 10.10 13.36 0.67
N ASP A 119 9.68 12.12 0.42
CA ASP A 119 8.47 11.78 -0.36
C ASP A 119 7.17 12.33 0.28
N PHE A 120 7.00 12.12 1.58
CA PHE A 120 5.83 12.57 2.36
C PHE A 120 6.09 13.80 3.21
N LYS A 121 7.26 14.42 3.09
CA LYS A 121 7.62 15.57 3.93
C LYS A 121 6.62 16.71 3.81
N LEU A 122 6.30 17.13 2.58
CA LEU A 122 5.36 18.22 2.34
C LEU A 122 3.95 17.84 2.82
N PHE A 123 3.53 16.61 2.53
CA PHE A 123 2.23 16.09 2.97
C PHE A 123 2.09 16.13 4.50
N ASN A 124 3.07 15.60 5.24
CA ASN A 124 3.06 15.63 6.71
C ASN A 124 3.19 17.04 7.27
N GLN A 125 3.89 17.96 6.61
CA GLN A 125 3.96 19.37 7.01
C GLN A 125 2.61 20.08 6.85
N LEU A 126 1.91 19.83 5.74
CA LEU A 126 0.59 20.40 5.47
C LEU A 126 -0.45 19.86 6.46
N LEU A 127 -0.42 18.54 6.73
CA LEU A 127 -1.34 17.89 7.65
C LEU A 127 -1.01 18.11 9.13
N SER A 128 0.22 18.54 9.45
CA SER A 128 0.69 18.87 10.80
C SER A 128 0.13 17.95 11.92
N PRO A 129 0.31 16.62 11.82
CA PRO A 129 -0.40 15.67 12.67
C PRO A 129 -0.05 15.84 14.15
N VAL A 130 -1.07 15.79 15.01
CA VAL A 130 -0.93 15.82 16.47
C VAL A 130 -1.40 14.50 17.04
N MET A 131 -0.50 13.77 17.70
CA MET A 131 -0.84 12.53 18.39
C MET A 131 -0.99 12.77 19.88
N LEU A 132 -2.10 12.27 20.43
CA LEU A 132 -2.42 12.27 21.85
C LEU A 132 -2.75 10.84 22.26
N SER A 133 -2.38 10.44 23.48
CA SER A 133 -2.72 9.14 24.02
C SER A 133 -3.16 9.22 25.48
N THR A 134 -4.03 8.29 25.88
CA THR A 134 -4.59 8.23 27.22
C THR A 134 -3.76 7.30 28.10
N LEU A 135 -3.19 7.83 29.18
CA LEU A 135 -2.44 7.06 30.17
C LEU A 135 -3.37 6.15 31.01
N LYS A 136 -2.78 5.19 31.73
CA LYS A 136 -3.52 4.27 32.63
C LYS A 136 -4.37 4.99 33.68
N ASN A 137 -3.90 6.15 34.15
CA ASN A 137 -4.60 7.00 35.13
C ASN A 137 -5.69 7.89 34.50
N GLY A 138 -5.92 7.80 33.19
CA GLY A 138 -6.94 8.57 32.46
C GLY A 138 -6.44 9.91 31.90
N ASN A 139 -5.23 10.35 32.24
CA ASN A 139 -4.71 11.61 31.72
C ASN A 139 -4.37 11.50 30.23
N ILE A 140 -4.77 12.50 29.44
CA ILE A 140 -4.40 12.62 28.04
C ILE A 140 -3.06 13.35 27.95
N VAL A 141 -2.10 12.76 27.25
CA VAL A 141 -0.77 13.34 27.02
C VAL A 141 -0.46 13.40 25.54
N ARG A 142 0.44 14.32 25.17
CA ARG A 142 0.97 14.37 23.80
C ARG A 142 1.92 13.19 23.57
N GLY A 143 1.86 12.63 22.36
CA GLY A 143 2.59 11.43 21.96
C GLY A 143 1.82 10.14 22.22
N LEU A 144 2.54 9.03 22.18
CA LEU A 144 2.07 7.65 22.23
C LEU A 144 2.46 6.96 23.56
N ALA A 145 2.76 7.72 24.61
CA ALA A 145 3.10 7.18 25.93
C ALA A 145 1.96 6.35 26.57
N GLY A 146 0.70 6.64 26.25
CA GLY A 146 -0.47 5.86 26.70
C GLY A 146 -0.71 4.56 25.92
N VAL A 147 -0.04 4.38 24.77
CA VAL A 147 -0.13 3.15 23.97
C VAL A 147 0.80 2.07 24.57
N PRO A 148 0.42 0.78 24.58
CA PRO A 148 1.31 -0.28 25.08
C PRO A 148 2.63 -0.40 24.29
N ASP A 149 3.71 -0.82 24.97
CA ASP A 149 5.03 -1.05 24.33
C ASP A 149 5.22 -2.51 23.86
N LYS A 150 4.33 -3.42 24.25
CA LYS A 150 4.40 -4.84 23.91
C LYS A 150 3.08 -5.30 23.30
N GLY A 151 3.19 -6.07 22.23
CA GLY A 151 2.05 -6.71 21.56
C GLY A 151 1.59 -8.01 22.23
N PRO A 152 0.49 -8.60 21.71
CA PRO A 152 -0.27 -8.11 20.56
C PRO A 152 -1.16 -6.92 20.93
N VAL A 153 -1.15 -5.89 20.08
CA VAL A 153 -2.03 -4.71 20.21
C VAL A 153 -2.85 -4.58 18.95
N LEU A 154 -4.16 -4.36 19.09
CA LEU A 154 -5.06 -4.05 17.98
C LEU A 154 -5.54 -2.61 18.11
N PHE A 155 -5.16 -1.75 17.16
CA PHE A 155 -5.71 -0.41 17.01
C PHE A 155 -6.98 -0.48 16.18
N VAL A 156 -8.07 0.08 16.72
CA VAL A 156 -9.37 0.13 16.06
C VAL A 156 -9.83 1.59 15.99
N GLY A 157 -10.10 2.10 14.80
CA GLY A 157 -10.49 3.50 14.65
C GLY A 157 -11.23 3.81 13.36
N TYR A 158 -11.54 5.10 13.19
CA TYR A 158 -12.16 5.67 12.00
C TYR A 158 -11.15 5.82 10.85
N HIS A 159 -11.55 5.43 9.64
CA HIS A 159 -10.75 5.52 8.42
C HIS A 159 -11.06 6.81 7.65
N GLN A 160 -10.10 7.74 7.59
CA GLN A 160 -10.32 8.98 6.87
C GLN A 160 -10.30 8.76 5.36
N LEU A 161 -10.81 9.75 4.60
CA LEU A 161 -10.85 9.68 3.15
C LEU A 161 -9.47 9.32 2.59
N LEU A 162 -9.44 8.39 1.64
CA LEU A 162 -8.23 7.91 0.96
C LEU A 162 -7.11 7.40 1.90
N ALA A 163 -7.42 7.05 3.15
CA ALA A 163 -6.43 6.63 4.14
C ALA A 163 -5.36 7.70 4.44
N MET A 164 -5.72 8.99 4.35
CA MET A 164 -4.78 10.12 4.51
C MET A 164 -4.05 10.16 5.87
N GLU A 165 -4.62 9.53 6.89
CA GLU A 165 -4.08 9.47 8.24
C GLU A 165 -2.95 8.44 8.41
N VAL A 166 -2.91 7.43 7.54
CA VAL A 166 -2.02 6.26 7.69
C VAL A 166 -0.53 6.63 7.62
N PRO A 167 -0.05 7.49 6.70
CA PRO A 167 1.35 7.90 6.67
C PRO A 167 1.81 8.55 7.98
N ALA A 168 1.00 9.44 8.54
CA ALA A 168 1.30 10.10 9.81
C ALA A 168 1.33 9.09 10.97
N LEU A 169 0.37 8.17 11.02
CA LEU A 169 0.34 7.07 12.00
C LEU A 169 1.61 6.22 11.94
N VAL A 170 1.97 5.73 10.76
CA VAL A 170 3.16 4.89 10.56
C VAL A 170 4.43 5.65 10.98
N GLU A 171 4.56 6.92 10.61
CA GLU A 171 5.70 7.74 11.00
C GLU A 171 5.80 7.89 12.52
N GLY A 172 4.69 8.25 13.19
CA GLY A 172 4.67 8.46 14.64
C GLY A 172 5.05 7.22 15.43
N PHE A 173 4.52 6.05 15.04
CA PHE A 173 4.86 4.78 15.67
C PHE A 173 6.31 4.37 15.43
N LEU A 174 6.84 4.59 14.23
CA LEU A 174 8.25 4.33 13.94
C LEU A 174 9.18 5.25 14.74
N ARG A 175 8.84 6.53 14.89
CA ARG A 175 9.65 7.52 15.61
C ARG A 175 9.63 7.32 17.13
N GLU A 176 8.43 7.18 17.71
CA GLU A 176 8.25 7.19 19.17
C GLU A 176 8.28 5.78 19.75
N LYS A 177 7.60 4.82 19.12
CA LYS A 177 7.48 3.45 19.62
C LYS A 177 8.51 2.48 19.02
N LYS A 178 9.19 2.87 17.94
CA LYS A 178 10.12 2.01 17.19
C LYS A 178 9.48 0.68 16.79
N THR A 179 8.18 0.70 16.52
CA THR A 179 7.37 -0.47 16.18
C THR A 179 6.71 -0.28 14.82
N ILE A 180 6.44 -1.39 14.14
CA ILE A 180 5.73 -1.39 12.86
C ILE A 180 4.25 -1.60 13.11
N LEU A 181 3.42 -0.69 12.58
CA LEU A 181 1.99 -0.91 12.46
C LEU A 181 1.70 -1.80 11.26
N ARG A 182 1.03 -2.92 11.51
CA ARG A 182 0.60 -3.88 10.49
C ARG A 182 -0.84 -3.59 10.11
N ALA A 183 -1.03 -2.76 9.10
CA ALA A 183 -2.36 -2.36 8.64
C ALA A 183 -3.04 -3.50 7.87
N ALA A 184 -4.25 -3.89 8.28
CA ALA A 184 -5.10 -4.79 7.51
C ALA A 184 -5.71 -4.00 6.34
N ALA A 185 -5.21 -4.24 5.13
CA ALA A 185 -5.52 -3.46 3.95
C ALA A 185 -6.30 -4.27 2.90
N HIS A 186 -7.08 -3.57 2.07
CA HIS A 186 -7.86 -4.18 0.99
C HIS A 186 -6.96 -4.86 -0.05
N GLN A 187 -7.44 -5.95 -0.66
CA GLN A 187 -6.68 -6.77 -1.63
C GLN A 187 -6.18 -5.96 -2.85
N VAL A 188 -6.86 -4.86 -3.18
CA VAL A 188 -6.48 -3.88 -4.21
C VAL A 188 -5.02 -3.43 -4.11
N PHE A 189 -4.49 -3.29 -2.88
CA PHE A 189 -3.12 -2.83 -2.68
C PHE A 189 -2.04 -3.88 -3.00
N PHE A 190 -2.44 -5.13 -3.21
CA PHE A 190 -1.53 -6.27 -3.37
C PHE A 190 -1.75 -7.05 -4.67
N VAL A 191 -2.92 -6.89 -5.28
CA VAL A 191 -3.36 -7.61 -6.48
C VAL A 191 -3.43 -6.64 -7.65
N GLY A 192 -3.02 -7.13 -8.83
CA GLY A 192 -3.17 -6.42 -10.11
C GLY A 192 -1.86 -5.91 -10.71
N ASN A 193 -1.94 -5.54 -11.98
CA ASN A 193 -0.84 -5.01 -12.80
C ASN A 193 -1.27 -3.71 -13.53
N TYR A 194 -1.94 -2.83 -12.78
CA TYR A 194 -2.43 -1.53 -13.27
C TYR A 194 -1.28 -0.63 -13.70
N GLU A 195 -1.55 0.26 -14.65
CA GLU A 195 -0.56 1.20 -15.16
C GLU A 195 0.02 2.10 -14.04
N ILE A 196 -0.81 2.50 -13.07
CA ILE A 196 -0.38 3.27 -11.90
C ILE A 196 0.65 2.53 -11.03
N LEU A 197 0.62 1.19 -11.05
CA LEU A 197 1.60 0.34 -10.36
C LEU A 197 2.91 0.24 -11.13
N ARG A 198 2.98 0.68 -12.40
CA ARG A 198 4.19 0.56 -13.23
C ARG A 198 5.17 1.71 -13.04
N GLN A 199 4.88 2.67 -12.17
CA GLN A 199 5.81 3.76 -11.84
C GLN A 199 6.88 3.30 -10.84
N GLU A 200 7.97 4.06 -10.72
CA GLU A 200 9.16 3.70 -9.93
C GLU A 200 8.85 3.30 -8.46
N LEU A 201 7.94 4.02 -7.81
CA LEU A 201 7.37 3.69 -6.50
C LEU A 201 5.91 4.17 -6.49
N SER A 202 4.97 3.24 -6.59
CA SER A 202 3.55 3.58 -6.46
C SER A 202 3.16 3.74 -4.99
N LEU A 203 2.08 4.49 -4.69
CA LEU A 203 1.50 4.53 -3.34
C LEU A 203 1.14 3.13 -2.80
N PHE A 204 0.87 2.17 -3.69
CA PHE A 204 0.53 0.79 -3.34
C PHE A 204 1.77 0.00 -2.88
N ASP A 205 2.93 0.26 -3.50
CA ASP A 205 4.20 -0.32 -3.08
C ASP A 205 4.56 0.13 -1.65
N TRP A 206 4.19 1.37 -1.30
CA TRP A 206 4.41 1.90 0.05
C TRP A 206 3.66 1.08 1.12
N PHE A 207 2.39 0.74 0.90
CA PHE A 207 1.62 -0.09 1.84
C PHE A 207 2.33 -1.42 2.11
N SER A 208 2.79 -2.10 1.07
CA SER A 208 3.54 -3.37 1.21
C SER A 208 4.88 -3.17 1.92
N ALA A 209 5.63 -2.12 1.56
CA ALA A 209 6.97 -1.86 2.12
C ALA A 209 6.95 -1.47 3.60
N PHE A 210 5.86 -0.86 4.08
CA PHE A 210 5.67 -0.42 5.46
C PHE A 210 4.81 -1.35 6.31
N GLY A 211 4.49 -2.54 5.81
CA GLY A 211 3.96 -3.63 6.63
C GLY A 211 2.45 -3.81 6.58
N ALA A 212 1.75 -3.18 5.64
CA ALA A 212 0.36 -3.51 5.36
C ALA A 212 0.26 -4.97 4.87
N VAL A 213 -0.84 -5.61 5.25
CA VAL A 213 -1.12 -7.02 5.00
C VAL A 213 -2.52 -7.14 4.42
N PRO A 214 -2.76 -7.98 3.39
CA PRO A 214 -4.11 -8.18 2.89
C PRO A 214 -5.03 -8.67 4.00
N VAL A 215 -6.18 -8.02 4.15
CA VAL A 215 -7.16 -8.37 5.18
C VAL A 215 -7.65 -9.80 4.97
N SER A 216 -7.46 -10.65 5.98
CA SER A 216 -8.00 -12.00 6.04
C SER A 216 -7.94 -12.54 7.47
N PRO A 217 -8.80 -13.50 7.85
CA PRO A 217 -8.73 -14.15 9.16
C PRO A 217 -7.37 -14.81 9.42
N ILE A 218 -6.79 -15.47 8.41
CA ILE A 218 -5.51 -16.18 8.55
C ILE A 218 -4.33 -15.22 8.77
N ASN A 219 -4.30 -14.08 8.07
CA ASN A 219 -3.25 -13.09 8.28
C ASN A 219 -3.40 -12.42 9.65
N THR A 220 -4.63 -12.11 10.06
CA THR A 220 -4.89 -11.52 11.38
C THR A 220 -4.49 -12.47 12.51
N TYR A 221 -4.83 -13.76 12.39
CA TYR A 221 -4.35 -14.82 13.29
C TYR A 221 -2.82 -14.79 13.42
N LYS A 222 -2.10 -14.81 12.29
CA LYS A 222 -0.62 -14.83 12.28
C LYS A 222 -0.01 -13.57 12.91
N MET A 223 -0.59 -12.40 12.66
CA MET A 223 -0.12 -11.15 13.26
C MET A 223 -0.31 -11.17 14.78
N PHE A 224 -1.45 -11.65 15.29
CA PHE A 224 -1.68 -11.79 16.72
C PHE A 224 -0.78 -12.85 17.37
N GLU A 225 -0.61 -14.01 16.75
CA GLU A 225 0.30 -15.07 17.21
C GLU A 225 1.75 -14.57 17.35
N ARG A 226 2.16 -13.66 16.47
CA ARG A 226 3.50 -13.06 16.46
C ARG A 226 3.64 -11.82 17.36
N ASN A 227 2.63 -11.52 18.18
CA ASN A 227 2.60 -10.36 19.08
C ASN A 227 2.80 -9.03 18.34
N GLU A 228 2.28 -8.91 17.12
CA GLU A 228 2.43 -7.71 16.30
C GLU A 228 1.44 -6.60 16.70
N PHE A 229 1.73 -5.38 16.26
CA PHE A 229 0.86 -4.21 16.42
C PHE A 229 0.00 -4.10 15.15
N VAL A 230 -1.28 -4.39 15.27
CA VAL A 230 -2.22 -4.48 14.14
C VAL A 230 -3.08 -3.23 14.07
N LEU A 231 -3.25 -2.67 12.89
CA LEU A 231 -4.17 -1.55 12.63
C LEU A 231 -5.36 -2.05 11.81
N LEU A 232 -6.57 -1.84 12.31
CA LEU A 232 -7.82 -2.27 11.69
C LEU A 232 -8.82 -1.12 11.67
N TYR A 233 -9.42 -0.92 10.50
CA TYR A 233 -10.53 -0.02 10.29
C TYR A 233 -11.81 -0.84 10.03
N PRO A 234 -12.76 -0.94 10.97
CA PRO A 234 -13.95 -1.78 10.80
C PRO A 234 -14.82 -1.35 9.62
N GLY A 235 -14.89 -0.05 9.33
CA GLY A 235 -15.61 0.48 8.15
C GLY A 235 -14.90 0.21 6.81
N GLY A 236 -13.63 -0.22 6.84
CA GLY A 236 -12.87 -0.63 5.67
C GLY A 236 -12.87 0.41 4.55
N VAL A 237 -12.88 -0.07 3.31
CA VAL A 237 -12.79 0.82 2.13
C VAL A 237 -14.06 1.66 1.93
N ARG A 238 -15.21 1.23 2.45
CA ARG A 238 -16.45 2.02 2.39
C ARG A 238 -16.33 3.33 3.19
N GLU A 239 -15.62 3.28 4.31
CA GLU A 239 -15.33 4.44 5.15
C GLU A 239 -14.18 5.27 4.55
N ALA A 240 -13.13 4.62 4.02
CA ALA A 240 -12.04 5.28 3.29
C ALA A 240 -12.49 6.01 2.01
N LEU A 241 -13.61 5.59 1.43
CA LEU A 241 -14.20 6.16 0.21
C LEU A 241 -15.62 6.67 0.50
N HIS A 242 -15.80 7.27 1.68
CA HIS A 242 -17.05 7.92 2.02
C HIS A 242 -17.35 9.06 1.03
N ARG A 243 -18.63 9.42 0.96
CA ARG A 243 -19.22 10.25 -0.10
C ARG A 243 -19.65 11.61 0.45
N LYS A 244 -20.10 12.49 -0.44
CA LYS A 244 -20.66 13.79 -0.04
C LYS A 244 -21.77 13.61 0.99
N GLY A 245 -21.72 14.40 2.07
CA GLY A 245 -22.69 14.32 3.17
C GLY A 245 -22.43 13.18 4.17
N GLU A 246 -21.27 12.53 4.09
CA GLU A 246 -20.88 11.43 4.99
C GLU A 246 -19.72 11.76 5.93
N ALA A 247 -19.37 13.04 6.04
CA ALA A 247 -18.33 13.53 6.94
C ALA A 247 -18.53 13.01 8.37
N TYR A 248 -17.45 12.54 9.00
CA TYR A 248 -17.41 11.98 10.36
C TYR A 248 -18.38 10.80 10.63
N LYS A 249 -18.92 10.14 9.60
CA LYS A 249 -19.77 8.96 9.80
C LYS A 249 -18.93 7.69 9.90
N LEU A 250 -19.33 6.82 10.81
CA LEU A 250 -18.78 5.47 10.95
C LEU A 250 -19.62 4.49 10.16
N PHE A 251 -18.97 3.62 9.38
CA PHE A 251 -19.60 2.58 8.58
C PHE A 251 -19.28 1.19 9.12
N TRP A 252 -19.27 1.05 10.44
CA TRP A 252 -18.86 -0.18 11.10
C TRP A 252 -19.96 -1.25 11.00
N PRO A 253 -19.59 -2.53 10.84
CA PRO A 253 -20.56 -3.60 10.81
C PRO A 253 -21.19 -3.81 12.20
N ASP A 254 -22.48 -4.15 12.24
CA ASP A 254 -23.19 -4.47 13.50
C ASP A 254 -22.53 -5.60 14.30
N GLN A 255 -21.89 -6.54 13.59
CA GLN A 255 -21.19 -7.68 14.18
C GLN A 255 -19.73 -7.72 13.70
N PRO A 256 -18.81 -7.00 14.37
CA PRO A 256 -17.41 -7.02 14.00
C PRO A 256 -16.77 -8.38 14.34
N GLU A 257 -16.28 -9.07 13.31
CA GLU A 257 -15.68 -10.42 13.45
C GLU A 257 -14.35 -10.41 14.25
N PHE A 258 -13.66 -9.26 14.33
CA PHE A 258 -12.35 -9.17 14.95
C PHE A 258 -12.39 -9.35 16.48
N VAL A 259 -13.52 -9.04 17.13
CA VAL A 259 -13.63 -9.03 18.61
C VAL A 259 -13.40 -10.41 19.20
N ARG A 260 -14.02 -11.44 18.62
CA ARG A 260 -13.87 -12.83 19.07
C ARG A 260 -12.44 -13.33 18.95
N MET A 261 -11.77 -12.97 17.86
CA MET A 261 -10.37 -13.34 17.65
C MET A 261 -9.44 -12.57 18.58
N ALA A 262 -9.68 -11.28 18.81
CA ALA A 262 -8.93 -10.48 19.78
C ALA A 262 -9.04 -11.06 21.21
N ALA A 263 -10.25 -11.44 21.63
CA ALA A 263 -10.50 -12.10 22.92
C ALA A 263 -9.74 -13.44 23.05
N ARG A 264 -9.84 -14.30 22.03
CA ARG A 264 -9.16 -15.60 22.00
C ARG A 264 -7.63 -15.50 22.17
N PHE A 265 -7.03 -14.45 21.65
CA PHE A 265 -5.59 -14.20 21.75
C PHE A 265 -5.20 -13.31 22.94
N GLY A 266 -6.16 -12.84 23.73
CA GLY A 266 -5.91 -11.89 24.82
C GLY A 266 -5.28 -10.57 24.33
N VAL A 267 -5.63 -10.15 23.13
CA VAL A 267 -5.09 -8.93 22.49
C VAL A 267 -5.47 -7.70 23.28
N THR A 268 -4.55 -6.74 23.40
CA THR A 268 -4.92 -5.42 23.93
C THR A 268 -5.52 -4.56 22.82
N VAL A 269 -6.80 -4.19 22.96
CA VAL A 269 -7.47 -3.31 22.00
C VAL A 269 -7.28 -1.86 22.42
N VAL A 270 -6.79 -1.02 21.51
CA VAL A 270 -6.67 0.42 21.71
C VAL A 270 -7.61 1.12 20.72
N PRO A 271 -8.78 1.59 21.17
CA PRO A 271 -9.62 2.40 20.31
C PRO A 271 -8.92 3.74 20.06
N PHE A 272 -9.04 4.29 18.85
CA PHE A 272 -8.54 5.62 18.55
C PHE A 272 -9.48 6.37 17.60
N GLY A 273 -9.46 7.70 17.70
CA GLY A 273 -10.09 8.59 16.74
C GLY A 273 -9.04 9.36 15.96
N CYS A 274 -9.34 9.64 14.68
CA CYS A 274 -8.63 10.64 13.89
C CYS A 274 -9.63 11.65 13.35
N VAL A 275 -9.35 12.94 13.47
CA VAL A 275 -10.21 14.03 12.95
C VAL A 275 -9.38 15.05 12.20
N GLY A 276 -10.02 15.78 11.30
CA GLY A 276 -9.43 16.92 10.57
C GLY A 276 -9.63 16.84 9.06
N GLU A 277 -9.58 15.65 8.46
CA GLU A 277 -9.65 15.49 7.00
C GLU A 277 -10.89 16.14 6.40
N ASP A 278 -12.07 15.83 6.92
CA ASP A 278 -13.35 16.46 6.55
C ASP A 278 -13.37 18.00 6.67
N ASP A 279 -12.55 18.58 7.57
CA ASP A 279 -12.47 20.03 7.80
C ASP A 279 -11.66 20.73 6.69
N PHE A 280 -10.59 20.09 6.18
CA PHE A 280 -9.68 20.69 5.21
C PHE A 280 -9.77 20.09 3.80
N VAL A 281 -10.54 19.02 3.59
CA VAL A 281 -10.79 18.40 2.29
C VAL A 281 -12.27 18.53 1.92
N GLU A 282 -12.52 18.85 0.66
CA GLU A 282 -13.85 18.86 0.04
C GLU A 282 -13.94 17.78 -1.03
N ILE A 283 -14.95 16.93 -0.94
CA ILE A 283 -15.29 15.98 -2.00
C ILE A 283 -16.09 16.72 -3.06
N VAL A 284 -15.48 16.97 -4.23
CA VAL A 284 -16.16 17.62 -5.36
C VAL A 284 -16.78 16.62 -6.33
N LEU A 285 -16.25 15.39 -6.39
CA LEU A 285 -16.80 14.31 -7.20
C LEU A 285 -16.66 12.97 -6.45
N ASP A 286 -17.77 12.30 -6.17
CA ASP A 286 -17.77 10.96 -5.57
C ASP A 286 -18.41 9.92 -6.50
N TYR A 287 -18.54 8.68 -6.02
CA TYR A 287 -19.18 7.61 -6.78
C TYR A 287 -20.60 7.95 -7.29
N ASN A 288 -21.42 8.66 -6.49
CA ASN A 288 -22.78 9.01 -6.86
C ASN A 288 -22.83 10.00 -8.03
N ASP A 289 -21.83 10.85 -8.17
CA ASP A 289 -21.66 11.69 -9.35
C ASP A 289 -21.08 10.90 -10.52
N GLN A 290 -19.99 10.15 -10.28
CA GLN A 290 -19.21 9.45 -11.30
C GLN A 290 -20.04 8.39 -12.04
N LYS A 291 -20.94 7.69 -11.34
CA LYS A 291 -21.81 6.66 -11.94
C LYS A 291 -22.78 7.22 -12.99
N ASN A 292 -23.01 8.52 -13.01
CA ASN A 292 -23.87 9.20 -13.99
C ASN A 292 -23.08 9.64 -15.24
N ILE A 293 -21.75 9.51 -15.24
CA ILE A 293 -20.89 9.84 -16.38
C ILE A 293 -20.51 8.52 -17.08
N PRO A 294 -20.97 8.26 -18.33
CA PRO A 294 -20.85 6.94 -18.96
C PRO A 294 -19.44 6.34 -18.95
N TYR A 295 -18.43 7.10 -19.36
CA TYR A 295 -17.05 6.62 -19.39
C TYR A 295 -16.50 6.29 -17.98
N LEU A 296 -16.79 7.12 -16.98
CA LEU A 296 -16.34 6.87 -15.61
C LEU A 296 -17.06 5.67 -14.99
N LYS A 297 -18.36 5.53 -15.25
CA LYS A 297 -19.15 4.37 -14.84
C LYS A 297 -18.55 3.08 -15.37
N ASP A 298 -18.23 3.02 -16.66
CA ASP A 298 -17.66 1.83 -17.29
C ASP A 298 -16.24 1.54 -16.78
N ALA A 299 -15.42 2.57 -16.58
CA ALA A 299 -14.08 2.44 -15.99
C ALA A 299 -14.14 1.89 -14.55
N ILE A 300 -15.02 2.45 -13.70
CA ILE A 300 -15.23 1.98 -12.32
C ILE A 300 -15.73 0.53 -12.33
N LYS A 301 -16.71 0.21 -13.17
CA LYS A 301 -17.25 -1.15 -13.28
C LYS A 301 -16.15 -2.15 -13.68
N SER A 302 -15.39 -1.83 -14.73
CA SER A 302 -14.29 -2.67 -15.20
C SER A 302 -13.21 -2.85 -14.14
N PHE A 303 -12.84 -1.79 -13.42
CA PHE A 303 -11.86 -1.87 -12.34
C PHE A 303 -12.35 -2.77 -11.19
N ASN A 304 -13.61 -2.67 -10.80
CA ASN A 304 -14.18 -3.48 -9.71
C ASN A 304 -14.40 -4.94 -10.09
N GLU A 305 -14.53 -5.27 -11.38
CA GLU A 305 -14.66 -6.66 -11.84
C GLU A 305 -13.46 -7.52 -11.47
N ASP A 306 -12.25 -6.96 -11.48
CA ASP A 306 -11.02 -7.64 -11.07
C ASP A 306 -11.02 -8.06 -9.58
N PHE A 307 -11.87 -7.44 -8.76
CA PHE A 307 -11.91 -7.66 -7.31
C PHE A 307 -13.15 -8.41 -6.81
N LYS A 308 -14.07 -8.77 -7.72
CA LYS A 308 -15.27 -9.54 -7.36
C LYS A 308 -14.88 -10.86 -6.70
N GLY A 309 -15.38 -11.10 -5.49
CA GLY A 309 -15.14 -12.33 -4.73
C GLY A 309 -13.82 -12.39 -3.94
N LEU A 310 -12.98 -11.34 -4.00
CA LEU A 310 -11.74 -11.28 -3.20
C LEU A 310 -11.98 -10.84 -1.74
N ILE A 311 -13.15 -10.27 -1.44
CA ILE A 311 -13.57 -9.89 -0.09
C ILE A 311 -15.02 -10.33 0.11
N ARG A 312 -15.35 -10.77 1.34
CA ARG A 312 -16.75 -11.03 1.73
C ARG A 312 -17.46 -9.69 1.87
N ASP A 313 -18.65 -9.56 1.28
CA ASP A 313 -19.54 -8.43 1.55
C ASP A 313 -19.88 -8.43 3.06
N THR A 314 -19.15 -7.65 3.85
CA THR A 314 -19.30 -7.60 5.31
C THR A 314 -20.50 -6.76 5.74
N VAL A 315 -21.05 -5.96 4.82
CA VAL A 315 -22.21 -5.09 5.04
C VAL A 315 -23.30 -5.52 4.07
N LYS A 316 -24.44 -6.00 4.58
CA LYS A 316 -25.62 -6.34 3.78
C LYS A 316 -26.51 -5.10 3.63
N GLY A 317 -26.97 -4.80 2.42
CA GLY A 317 -27.87 -3.66 2.13
C GLY A 317 -27.24 -2.64 1.18
N ASP A 318 -27.98 -1.58 0.82
CA ASP A 318 -27.56 -0.54 -0.13
C ASP A 318 -26.27 0.21 0.30
N ASP A 319 -25.98 0.21 1.60
CA ASP A 319 -24.75 0.76 2.20
C ASP A 319 -23.51 -0.14 2.03
N GLY A 320 -23.71 -1.40 1.63
CA GLY A 320 -22.68 -2.42 1.44
C GLY A 320 -21.95 -2.37 0.11
N ASN A 321 -22.25 -1.39 -0.74
CA ASN A 321 -21.53 -1.18 -1.99
C ASN A 321 -20.10 -0.68 -1.70
N GLN A 322 -19.17 -1.60 -1.44
CA GLN A 322 -17.72 -1.40 -1.37
C GLN A 322 -17.13 -1.13 -2.77
N VAL A 323 -17.79 -0.27 -3.55
CA VAL A 323 -17.37 0.07 -4.90
C VAL A 323 -16.11 0.92 -4.80
N LEU A 324 -15.01 0.36 -5.27
CA LEU A 324 -13.75 1.05 -5.38
C LEU A 324 -13.87 2.13 -6.45
N HIS A 325 -13.66 3.36 -6.05
CA HIS A 325 -13.65 4.51 -6.93
C HIS A 325 -12.64 5.51 -6.39
N LEU A 326 -12.18 6.41 -7.25
CA LEU A 326 -11.27 7.47 -6.83
C LEU A 326 -12.06 8.77 -6.76
N PRO A 327 -12.40 9.30 -5.57
CA PRO A 327 -13.04 10.59 -5.45
C PRO A 327 -12.12 11.71 -5.96
N ALA A 328 -12.71 12.77 -6.50
CA ALA A 328 -11.99 14.02 -6.74
C ALA A 328 -12.20 14.93 -5.54
N VAL A 329 -11.11 15.49 -5.04
CA VAL A 329 -11.09 16.29 -3.82
C VAL A 329 -10.36 17.62 -4.02
N LEU A 330 -10.77 18.66 -3.30
CA LEU A 330 -10.12 19.96 -3.24
C LEU A 330 -9.77 20.33 -1.79
N PRO A 331 -8.64 21.02 -1.56
CA PRO A 331 -8.37 21.59 -0.25
C PRO A 331 -9.32 22.77 0.04
N LYS A 332 -9.95 22.79 1.21
CA LYS A 332 -10.83 23.90 1.66
C LYS A 332 -10.03 25.04 2.29
N VAL A 333 -9.28 24.70 3.34
CA VAL A 333 -8.55 25.64 4.19
C VAL A 333 -7.31 24.92 4.76
N PRO A 334 -6.31 25.64 5.28
CA PRO A 334 -5.27 25.02 6.08
C PRO A 334 -5.91 24.28 7.27
N GLY A 335 -5.54 23.03 7.48
CA GLY A 335 -6.04 22.22 8.58
C GLY A 335 -4.94 21.30 9.10
N ARG A 336 -5.30 20.46 10.07
CA ARG A 336 -4.39 19.43 10.57
C ARG A 336 -5.13 18.19 11.01
N LEU A 337 -4.38 17.10 11.14
CA LEU A 337 -4.87 15.85 11.72
C LEU A 337 -4.67 15.81 13.24
N TYR A 338 -5.68 15.34 13.95
CA TYR A 338 -5.60 15.05 15.38
C TYR A 338 -5.93 13.59 15.64
N PHE A 339 -5.03 12.91 16.32
CA PHE A 339 -5.19 11.53 16.76
C PHE A 339 -5.36 11.49 18.27
N LEU A 340 -6.35 10.75 18.75
CA LEU A 340 -6.51 10.44 20.17
C LEU A 340 -6.61 8.93 20.35
N PHE A 341 -5.56 8.34 20.93
CA PHE A 341 -5.57 6.95 21.39
C PHE A 341 -6.23 6.87 22.76
N GLY A 342 -7.33 6.12 22.83
CA GLY A 342 -8.08 5.88 24.05
C GLY A 342 -7.34 4.96 25.03
N LYS A 343 -7.98 4.69 26.15
CA LYS A 343 -7.45 3.78 27.16
C LYS A 343 -7.38 2.35 26.58
N PRO A 344 -6.25 1.64 26.75
CA PRO A 344 -6.15 0.24 26.35
C PRO A 344 -7.18 -0.66 27.06
N ILE A 345 -7.78 -1.57 26.31
CA ILE A 345 -8.76 -2.56 26.76
C ILE A 345 -8.09 -3.93 26.67
N GLU A 346 -7.82 -4.55 27.81
CA GLU A 346 -7.24 -5.90 27.86
C GLU A 346 -8.34 -6.94 27.61
N MET A 347 -8.25 -7.68 26.51
CA MET A 347 -9.25 -8.71 26.18
C MET A 347 -8.98 -10.06 26.83
N LYS A 348 -7.89 -10.20 27.60
CA LYS A 348 -7.50 -11.45 28.24
C LYS A 348 -8.55 -11.86 29.27
N GLY A 349 -9.08 -13.08 29.13
CA GLY A 349 -10.10 -13.63 30.03
C GLY A 349 -11.52 -13.15 29.74
N MET A 350 -11.75 -12.52 28.59
CA MET A 350 -13.10 -12.29 28.05
C MET A 350 -13.50 -13.50 27.19
N ASP A 351 -14.69 -14.07 27.45
CA ASP A 351 -15.26 -15.20 26.70
C ASP A 351 -16.25 -14.74 25.61
#